data_AF-A0A6L6QEF8-F1
#
_entry.id   AF-A0A6L6QEF8-F1
#
_cell.length_a   1.000
_cell.length_b   1.000
_cell.length_c   1.000
_cell.angle_alpha   90.00
_cell.angle_beta   90.00
_cell.angle_gamma   90.00
#
_symmetry.space_group_name_H-M   'P 1'
#
loop_
_entity.id
_entity.type
_entity.pdbx_description
1 polymer ?
#
loop_
_entity_poly.entity_id
_entity_poly.type
_entity_poly.pdbx_seq_one_letter_code
_entity_poly.pdbx_strand_id
1 'polypeptide(L)'
;MPDCQPADRFLQSLREPLLNYDVYQENFCSQLETFEHVRERLQQPPEQVAQIPLFNLMHATQRLAMDACSHLANCYSGGHDIGELQAFYEQAVEHWETYAHYNQAYNNSDKRDTPWAHFALAGPDYRHALAMVCFGILLGRQQLLPRLAPLIDYCNEKRDALLERLLDHCIGGRDVEASTCRRNLPYSNAMPVFAAPHAERPTLMANYLAAWYQASRREDYYDRHTSGYQFVGYWAWEAAAITLVLGIDDASYRHLPYYPKDMVDFARQANACKLAAYVAPPQRFPGDLSFARMAIQLNHSCL
;
A
#
# COMPACT_ATOMS: atom_id res chain seq x y z
N MET A 1 -0.63 18.79 7.95
CA MET A 1 -1.71 17.99 7.34
C MET A 1 -2.27 18.80 6.17
N PRO A 2 -2.78 18.16 5.11
CA PRO A 2 -3.47 18.88 4.04
C PRO A 2 -4.67 19.67 4.61
N ASP A 3 -5.06 20.76 3.95
CA ASP A 3 -6.29 21.51 4.28
C ASP A 3 -7.48 20.94 3.51
N CYS A 4 -8.69 21.05 4.07
CA CYS A 4 -9.89 20.62 3.35
C CYS A 4 -10.05 21.44 2.06
N GLN A 5 -10.10 20.75 0.92
CA GLN A 5 -10.34 21.42 -0.36
C GLN A 5 -11.74 22.07 -0.42
N PRO A 6 -11.86 23.29 -0.96
CA PRO A 6 -13.16 23.87 -1.28
C PRO A 6 -13.78 23.14 -2.49
N ALA A 7 -15.11 23.21 -2.61
CA ALA A 7 -15.88 22.45 -3.60
C ALA A 7 -15.46 22.71 -5.05
N ASP A 8 -15.10 23.94 -5.39
CA ASP A 8 -14.65 24.33 -6.73
C ASP A 8 -13.31 23.67 -7.09
N ARG A 9 -12.35 23.67 -6.16
CA ARG A 9 -11.06 22.97 -6.33
C ARG A 9 -11.25 21.46 -6.40
N PHE A 10 -12.04 20.90 -5.50
CA PHE A 10 -12.36 19.46 -5.47
C PHE A 10 -12.87 18.97 -6.83
N LEU A 11 -13.85 19.66 -7.43
CA LEU A 11 -14.42 19.28 -8.72
C LEU A 11 -13.41 19.35 -9.88
N GLN A 12 -12.42 20.23 -9.79
CA GLN A 12 -11.39 20.39 -10.82
C GLN A 12 -10.27 19.35 -10.72
N SER A 13 -9.95 18.89 -9.51
CA SER A 13 -8.86 17.94 -9.24
C SER A 13 -9.32 16.52 -8.91
N LEU A 14 -10.63 16.27 -8.91
CA LEU A 14 -11.24 14.99 -8.54
C LEU A 14 -10.60 13.81 -9.30
N ARG A 15 -10.11 12.82 -8.55
CA ARG A 15 -9.54 11.59 -9.12
C ARG A 15 -10.53 10.44 -9.12
N GLU A 16 -11.43 10.38 -8.14
CA GLU A 16 -12.48 9.37 -8.02
C GLU A 16 -13.84 9.94 -8.45
N PRO A 17 -14.38 9.58 -9.63
CA PRO A 17 -15.63 10.12 -10.12
C PRO A 17 -16.87 9.79 -9.27
N LEU A 18 -16.83 8.71 -8.47
CA LEU A 18 -17.94 8.32 -7.62
C LEU A 18 -17.92 9.00 -6.24
N LEU A 19 -16.86 9.72 -5.90
CA LEU A 19 -16.73 10.44 -4.64
C LEU A 19 -17.42 11.79 -4.78
N ASN A 20 -18.54 11.96 -4.08
CA ASN A 20 -19.19 13.27 -3.99
C ASN A 20 -18.51 14.16 -2.94
N TYR A 21 -18.70 15.47 -3.07
CA TYR A 21 -18.04 16.45 -2.21
C TYR A 21 -18.46 16.34 -0.74
N ASP A 22 -19.75 16.11 -0.46
CA ASP A 22 -20.27 16.04 0.90
C ASP A 22 -19.65 14.87 1.68
N VAL A 23 -19.55 13.70 1.04
CA VAL A 23 -18.89 12.50 1.59
C VAL A 23 -17.40 12.75 1.78
N TYR A 24 -16.73 13.33 0.79
CA TYR A 24 -15.32 13.70 0.90
C TYR A 24 -15.08 14.60 2.11
N GLN A 25 -15.90 15.65 2.26
CA GLN A 25 -15.79 16.64 3.32
C GLN A 25 -16.13 16.03 4.69
N GLU A 26 -17.20 15.25 4.79
CA GLU A 26 -17.59 14.55 6.02
C GLU A 26 -16.46 13.61 6.48
N ASN A 27 -15.92 12.80 5.58
CA ASN A 27 -14.77 11.93 5.87
C ASN A 27 -13.58 12.74 6.35
N PHE A 28 -13.25 13.83 5.65
CA PHE A 28 -12.11 14.67 5.96
C PHE A 28 -12.24 15.29 7.37
N CYS A 29 -13.37 15.91 7.67
CA CYS A 29 -13.65 16.51 8.97
C CYS A 29 -13.64 15.46 10.09
N SER A 30 -14.30 14.31 9.90
CA SER A 30 -14.35 13.24 10.90
C SER A 30 -12.96 12.66 11.20
N GLN A 31 -12.11 12.51 10.19
CA GLN A 31 -10.72 12.07 10.37
C GLN A 31 -9.91 13.09 11.17
N LEU A 32 -10.03 14.38 10.86
CA LEU A 32 -9.35 15.44 11.63
C LEU A 32 -9.82 15.47 13.09
N GLU A 33 -11.12 15.33 13.34
CA GLU A 33 -11.67 15.23 14.70
C GLU A 33 -11.08 14.03 15.46
N THR A 34 -10.94 12.86 14.81
CA THR A 34 -10.24 11.72 15.42
C THR A 34 -8.80 12.08 15.76
N PHE A 35 -8.07 12.73 14.84
CA PHE A 35 -6.67 13.08 15.03
C PHE A 35 -6.49 14.02 16.23
N GLU A 36 -7.32 15.05 16.32
CA GLU A 36 -7.30 16.02 17.42
C GLU A 36 -7.67 15.36 18.74
N HIS A 37 -8.80 14.66 18.80
CA HIS A 37 -9.31 14.07 20.05
C HIS A 37 -8.36 13.02 20.64
N VAL A 38 -7.79 12.16 19.80
CA VAL A 38 -6.83 11.15 20.27
C VAL A 38 -5.50 11.81 20.65
N ARG A 39 -5.01 12.79 19.89
CA ARG A 39 -3.81 13.56 20.24
C ARG A 39 -3.96 14.24 21.60
N GLU A 40 -5.05 14.96 21.82
CA GLU A 40 -5.32 15.66 23.09
C GLU A 40 -5.33 14.68 24.27
N ARG A 41 -5.97 13.52 24.10
CA ARG A 41 -5.99 12.48 25.12
C ARG A 41 -4.59 11.93 25.42
N LEU A 42 -3.76 11.70 24.41
CA LEU A 42 -2.40 11.17 24.58
C LEU A 42 -1.40 12.22 25.09
N GLN A 43 -1.70 13.51 24.96
CA GLN A 43 -0.89 14.63 25.47
C GLN A 43 -1.24 15.03 26.92
N GLN A 44 -2.22 14.37 27.54
CA GLN A 44 -2.49 14.55 28.96
C GLN A 44 -1.29 14.10 29.82
N PRO A 45 -1.18 14.60 31.07
CA PRO A 45 -0.12 14.16 31.98
C PRO A 45 -0.05 12.61 32.08
N PRO A 46 1.15 12.01 32.13
CA PRO A 46 1.31 10.55 32.09
C PRO A 46 0.49 9.79 33.14
N GLU A 47 0.32 10.37 34.33
CA GLU A 47 -0.49 9.81 35.41
C GLU A 47 -1.99 9.77 35.10
N GLN A 48 -2.49 10.67 34.24
CA GLN A 48 -3.87 10.66 33.76
C GLN A 48 -4.04 9.63 32.64
N VAL A 49 -3.11 9.59 31.70
CA VAL A 49 -3.12 8.59 30.61
C VAL A 49 -3.04 7.17 31.17
N ALA A 50 -2.22 6.95 32.20
CA ALA A 50 -2.07 5.65 32.86
C ALA A 50 -3.36 5.15 33.56
N GLN A 51 -4.31 6.03 33.88
CA GLN A 51 -5.60 5.65 34.46
C GLN A 51 -6.61 5.20 33.39
N ILE A 52 -6.37 5.50 32.12
CA ILE A 52 -7.26 5.11 31.04
C ILE A 52 -7.12 3.59 30.82
N PRO A 53 -8.22 2.83 30.75
CA PRO A 53 -8.16 1.40 30.45
C PRO A 53 -7.39 1.14 29.15
N LEU A 54 -6.42 0.21 29.19
CA LEU A 54 -5.61 -0.16 28.02
C LEU A 54 -6.46 -0.50 26.78
N PHE A 55 -7.60 -1.18 26.97
CA PHE A 55 -8.54 -1.46 25.87
C PHE A 55 -9.03 -0.19 25.18
N ASN A 56 -9.35 0.86 25.94
CA ASN A 56 -9.82 2.13 25.40
C ASN A 56 -8.73 2.88 24.64
N LEU A 57 -7.48 2.83 25.15
CA LEU A 57 -6.31 3.40 24.48
C LEU A 57 -6.02 2.64 23.18
N MET A 58 -5.99 1.31 23.23
CA MET A 58 -5.83 0.44 22.06
C MET A 58 -6.90 0.74 21.00
N HIS A 59 -8.18 0.77 21.38
CA HIS A 59 -9.27 1.02 20.43
C HIS A 59 -9.23 2.44 19.84
N ALA A 60 -8.97 3.47 20.67
CA ALA A 60 -8.87 4.84 20.19
C ALA A 60 -7.69 5.04 19.21
N THR A 61 -6.55 4.43 19.50
CA THR A 61 -5.36 4.50 18.64
C THR A 61 -5.48 3.62 17.39
N GLN A 62 -6.23 2.52 17.45
CA GLN A 62 -6.60 1.75 16.25
C GLN A 62 -7.41 2.62 15.28
N ARG A 63 -8.43 3.32 15.79
CA ARG A 63 -9.24 4.24 14.97
C ARG A 63 -8.37 5.34 14.37
N LEU A 64 -7.49 5.95 15.17
CA LEU A 64 -6.51 6.93 14.69
C LEU A 64 -5.69 6.41 13.51
N ALA A 65 -5.15 5.19 13.60
CA ALA A 65 -4.33 4.59 12.56
C ALA A 65 -5.12 4.24 11.28
N MET A 66 -6.35 3.73 11.44
CA MET A 66 -7.26 3.44 10.32
C MET A 66 -7.72 4.72 9.61
N ASP A 67 -8.02 5.77 10.37
CA ASP A 67 -8.42 7.08 9.85
C ASP A 67 -7.25 7.75 9.12
N ALA A 68 -6.01 7.58 9.59
CA ALA A 68 -4.82 8.07 8.89
C ALA A 68 -4.63 7.41 7.51
N CYS A 69 -4.81 6.09 7.44
CA CYS A 69 -4.79 5.36 6.17
C CYS A 69 -5.93 5.80 5.24
N SER A 70 -7.13 5.99 5.80
CA SER A 70 -8.31 6.43 5.04
C SER A 70 -8.20 7.88 4.59
N HIS A 71 -7.51 8.73 5.36
CA HIS A 71 -7.23 10.12 5.03
C HIS A 71 -6.32 10.26 3.82
N LEU A 72 -5.25 9.44 3.74
CA LEU A 72 -4.41 9.38 2.54
C LEU A 72 -5.21 9.02 1.29
N ALA A 73 -6.09 8.01 1.38
CA ALA A 73 -6.96 7.62 0.27
C ALA A 73 -8.00 8.71 -0.08
N ASN A 74 -8.65 9.31 0.93
CA ASN A 74 -9.64 10.36 0.74
C ASN A 74 -9.04 11.61 0.09
N CYS A 75 -7.84 12.03 0.53
CA CYS A 75 -7.12 13.15 -0.05
C CYS A 75 -6.68 12.85 -1.49
N TYR A 76 -6.20 11.62 -1.76
CA TYR A 76 -5.89 11.24 -3.13
C TYR A 76 -7.13 11.31 -4.03
N SER A 77 -8.23 10.69 -3.61
CA SER A 77 -9.49 10.70 -4.35
C SER A 77 -10.02 12.11 -4.59
N GLY A 78 -9.98 12.97 -3.57
CA GLY A 78 -10.43 14.35 -3.64
C GLY A 78 -9.54 15.27 -4.48
N GLY A 79 -8.36 14.83 -4.91
CA GLY A 79 -7.51 15.63 -5.80
C GLY A 79 -6.44 16.47 -5.09
N HIS A 80 -6.06 16.12 -3.86
CA HIS A 80 -4.99 16.81 -3.14
C HIS A 80 -3.64 16.66 -3.84
N ASP A 81 -2.70 17.56 -3.54
CA ASP A 81 -1.35 17.47 -4.07
C ASP A 81 -0.65 16.25 -3.46
N ILE A 82 0.01 15.44 -4.29
CA ILE A 82 0.61 14.18 -3.83
C ILE A 82 1.79 14.45 -2.87
N GLY A 83 2.43 15.62 -2.96
CA GLY A 83 3.42 16.09 -1.99
C GLY A 83 2.84 16.30 -0.59
N GLU A 84 1.58 16.71 -0.47
CA GLU A 84 0.88 16.84 0.83
C GLU A 84 0.66 15.46 1.45
N LEU A 85 0.27 14.46 0.65
CA LEU A 85 0.15 13.06 1.08
C LEU A 85 1.51 12.49 1.48
N GLN A 86 2.55 12.75 0.68
CA GLN A 86 3.94 12.34 0.98
C GLN A 86 4.44 12.93 2.30
N ALA A 87 4.06 14.18 2.61
CA ALA A 87 4.41 14.85 3.86
C ALA A 87 3.67 14.25 5.08
N PHE A 88 2.43 13.79 4.91
CA PHE A 88 1.63 13.18 5.97
C PHE A 88 1.99 11.71 6.25
N TYR A 89 2.54 10.99 5.28
CA TYR A 89 2.74 9.54 5.38
C TYR A 89 3.56 9.08 6.60
N GLU A 90 4.60 9.83 7.01
CA GLU A 90 5.37 9.46 8.21
C GLU A 90 4.53 9.54 9.48
N GLN A 91 3.70 10.57 9.62
CA GLN A 91 2.75 10.69 10.73
C GLN A 91 1.72 9.54 10.72
N ALA A 92 1.28 9.09 9.54
CA ALA A 92 0.42 7.92 9.43
C ALA A 92 1.11 6.64 9.92
N VAL A 93 2.41 6.46 9.65
CA VAL A 93 3.20 5.34 10.21
C VAL A 93 3.29 5.44 11.74
N GLU A 94 3.54 6.63 12.28
CA GLU A 94 3.58 6.87 13.73
C GLU A 94 2.25 6.54 14.43
N HIS A 95 1.12 6.80 13.77
CA HIS A 95 -0.19 6.40 14.27
C HIS A 95 -0.36 4.88 14.37
N TRP A 96 0.16 4.12 13.40
CA TRP A 96 0.21 2.66 13.47
C TRP A 96 1.16 2.15 14.56
N GLU A 97 2.33 2.79 14.75
CA GLU A 97 3.25 2.47 15.85
C GLU A 97 2.62 2.74 17.23
N THR A 98 1.88 3.85 17.34
CA THR A 98 1.14 4.20 18.56
C THR A 98 0.06 3.15 18.88
N TYR A 99 -0.71 2.73 17.87
CA TYR A 99 -1.64 1.62 18.04
C TYR A 99 -0.93 0.33 18.43
N ALA A 100 0.18 0.01 17.77
CA ALA A 100 0.94 -1.20 18.05
C ALA A 100 1.42 -1.26 19.51
N HIS A 101 1.91 -0.14 20.04
CA HIS A 101 2.28 0.00 21.44
C HIS A 101 1.14 -0.40 22.39
N TYR A 102 -0.06 0.19 22.22
CA TYR A 102 -1.19 -0.09 23.10
C TYR A 102 -1.81 -1.47 22.87
N ASN A 103 -1.84 -1.98 21.64
CA ASN A 103 -2.30 -3.34 21.35
C ASN A 103 -1.37 -4.38 22.00
N GLN A 104 -0.06 -4.19 21.91
CA GLN A 104 0.91 -5.07 22.56
C GLN A 104 0.78 -5.01 24.09
N ALA A 105 0.63 -3.80 24.66
CA ALA A 105 0.39 -3.64 26.09
C ALA A 105 -0.91 -4.35 26.53
N TYR A 106 -1.98 -4.27 25.73
CA TYR A 106 -3.23 -4.96 26.01
C TYR A 106 -3.10 -6.48 25.89
N ASN A 107 -2.43 -7.00 24.86
CA ASN A 107 -2.14 -8.42 24.70
C ASN A 107 -1.33 -8.98 25.90
N ASN A 108 -0.47 -8.17 26.50
CA ASN A 108 0.35 -8.56 27.66
C ASN A 108 -0.34 -8.34 29.03
N SER A 109 -1.61 -7.91 29.05
CA SER A 109 -2.30 -7.49 30.29
C SER A 109 -3.10 -8.59 31.00
N ASP A 110 -3.01 -9.84 30.54
CA ASP A 110 -3.84 -10.99 30.96
C ASP A 110 -5.36 -10.79 30.81
N LYS A 111 -5.80 -9.67 30.21
CA LYS A 111 -7.22 -9.35 29.93
C LYS A 111 -7.75 -10.00 28.65
N ARG A 112 -6.98 -10.89 28.02
CA ARG A 112 -7.34 -11.58 26.78
C ARG A 112 -6.61 -12.93 26.69
N ASP A 113 -7.34 -13.94 26.22
CA ASP A 113 -6.82 -15.30 26.07
C ASP A 113 -5.86 -15.46 24.87
N THR A 114 -6.15 -14.80 23.74
CA THR A 114 -5.37 -14.92 22.50
C THR A 114 -4.88 -13.56 22.02
N PRO A 115 -3.57 -13.35 21.82
CA PRO A 115 -3.04 -12.11 21.27
C PRO A 115 -3.63 -11.77 19.89
N TRP A 116 -3.93 -10.50 19.64
CA TRP A 116 -4.35 -10.02 18.32
C TRP A 116 -3.18 -9.40 17.58
N ALA A 117 -3.06 -9.70 16.29
CA ALA A 117 -2.18 -8.99 15.38
C ALA A 117 -2.54 -7.51 15.29
N HIS A 118 -1.55 -6.66 14.99
CA HIS A 118 -1.83 -5.24 14.68
C HIS A 118 -2.56 -5.12 13.34
N PHE A 119 -2.17 -5.96 12.37
CA PHE A 119 -2.90 -6.14 11.12
C PHE A 119 -3.39 -7.57 11.04
N ALA A 120 -4.69 -7.81 11.20
CA ALA A 120 -5.26 -9.13 11.00
C ALA A 120 -5.36 -9.46 9.50
N LEU A 121 -4.31 -10.07 8.93
CA LEU A 121 -4.15 -10.25 7.47
C LEU A 121 -5.19 -11.19 6.82
N ALA A 122 -5.90 -12.01 7.60
CA ALA A 122 -7.01 -12.82 7.11
C ALA A 122 -8.35 -12.05 7.07
N GLY A 123 -8.41 -10.91 7.77
CA GLY A 123 -9.59 -10.08 7.94
C GLY A 123 -9.56 -8.80 7.10
N PRO A 124 -10.49 -7.86 7.37
CA PRO A 124 -10.58 -6.60 6.63
C PRO A 124 -9.35 -5.70 6.82
N ASP A 125 -8.60 -5.86 7.91
CA ASP A 125 -7.39 -5.08 8.19
C ASP A 125 -6.27 -5.28 7.16
N TYR A 126 -6.34 -6.37 6.37
CA TYR A 126 -5.45 -6.60 5.24
C TYR A 126 -5.34 -5.37 4.32
N ARG A 127 -6.47 -4.69 4.04
CA ARG A 127 -6.48 -3.52 3.16
C ARG A 127 -5.62 -2.38 3.68
N HIS A 128 -5.57 -2.19 5.00
CA HIS A 128 -4.75 -1.15 5.63
C HIS A 128 -3.27 -1.51 5.58
N ALA A 129 -2.92 -2.77 5.85
CA ALA A 129 -1.55 -3.25 5.72
C ALA A 129 -1.04 -3.05 4.28
N LEU A 130 -1.82 -3.50 3.29
CA LEU A 130 -1.50 -3.38 1.87
C LEU A 130 -1.39 -1.92 1.45
N ALA A 131 -2.38 -1.08 1.81
CA ALA A 131 -2.36 0.34 1.46
C ALA A 131 -1.15 1.07 2.08
N MET A 132 -0.82 0.82 3.35
CA MET A 132 0.33 1.45 4.00
C MET A 132 1.66 1.05 3.33
N VAL A 133 1.83 -0.22 2.93
CA VAL A 133 3.01 -0.65 2.16
C VAL A 133 3.03 0.01 0.78
N CYS A 134 1.90 0.01 0.07
CA CYS A 134 1.82 0.62 -1.26
C CYS A 134 2.08 2.12 -1.21
N PHE A 135 1.53 2.86 -0.24
CA PHE A 135 1.80 4.29 -0.05
C PHE A 135 3.27 4.56 0.25
N GLY A 136 3.97 3.71 1.02
CA GLY A 136 5.41 3.87 1.23
C GLY A 136 6.21 3.79 -0.07
N ILE A 137 5.81 2.91 -0.99
CA ILE A 137 6.42 2.78 -2.33
C ILE A 137 6.03 3.97 -3.21
N LEU A 138 4.73 4.26 -3.31
CA LEU A 138 4.13 5.23 -4.22
C LEU A 138 4.44 6.68 -3.85
N LEU A 139 4.66 6.97 -2.58
CA LEU A 139 5.04 8.30 -2.10
C LEU A 139 6.56 8.46 -2.00
N GLY A 140 7.38 7.49 -2.43
CA GLY A 140 8.84 7.57 -2.35
C GLY A 140 9.35 7.63 -0.90
N ARG A 141 8.69 6.92 0.01
CA ARG A 141 8.98 6.84 1.44
C ARG A 141 9.37 5.43 1.88
N GLN A 142 10.03 4.66 0.99
CA GLN A 142 10.39 3.26 1.23
C GLN A 142 11.27 3.07 2.46
N GLN A 143 12.05 4.09 2.84
CA GLN A 143 12.87 4.08 4.06
C GLN A 143 12.07 3.93 5.36
N LEU A 144 10.75 4.16 5.33
CA LEU A 144 9.86 3.97 6.46
C LEU A 144 9.25 2.55 6.51
N LEU A 145 9.33 1.76 5.43
CA LEU A 145 8.78 0.40 5.41
C LEU A 145 9.43 -0.55 6.44
N PRO A 146 10.73 -0.43 6.80
CA PRO A 146 11.31 -1.17 7.92
C PRO A 146 10.62 -0.92 9.27
N ARG A 147 9.95 0.22 9.45
CA ARG A 147 9.12 0.51 10.64
C ARG A 147 7.78 -0.21 10.59
N LEU A 148 7.18 -0.38 9.40
CA LEU A 148 5.91 -1.08 9.23
C LEU A 148 6.02 -2.60 9.25
N ALA A 149 7.12 -3.17 8.74
CA ALA A 149 7.29 -4.60 8.62
C ALA A 149 7.12 -5.36 9.96
N PRO A 150 7.71 -4.94 11.10
CA PRO A 150 7.47 -5.57 12.39
C PRO A 150 6.01 -5.54 12.85
N LEU A 151 5.26 -4.48 12.48
CA LEU A 151 3.86 -4.31 12.85
C LEU A 151 2.98 -5.29 12.07
N ILE A 152 3.26 -5.47 10.78
CA ILE A 152 2.61 -6.45 9.90
C ILE A 152 2.94 -7.87 10.38
N ASP A 153 4.17 -8.10 10.82
CA ASP A 153 4.65 -9.42 11.22
C ASP A 153 4.10 -9.88 12.59
N TYR A 154 3.75 -8.94 13.47
CA TYR A 154 3.31 -9.22 14.84
C TYR A 154 2.03 -10.07 14.90
N CYS A 155 2.13 -11.22 15.56
CA CYS A 155 1.06 -12.24 15.68
C CYS A 155 0.49 -12.75 14.34
N ASN A 156 1.23 -12.61 13.23
CA ASN A 156 0.93 -13.27 11.96
C ASN A 156 1.91 -14.41 11.73
N GLU A 157 1.54 -15.63 12.14
CA GLU A 157 2.37 -16.84 11.99
C GLU A 157 2.72 -17.17 10.53
N LYS A 158 1.82 -16.80 9.60
CA LYS A 158 2.00 -17.03 8.17
C LYS A 158 2.12 -15.70 7.45
N ARG A 159 3.17 -15.57 6.64
CA ARG A 159 3.40 -14.43 5.76
C ARG A 159 2.37 -14.35 4.64
N ASP A 160 2.16 -13.15 4.12
CA ASP A 160 1.30 -12.90 2.96
C ASP A 160 2.13 -12.78 1.69
N ALA A 161 1.82 -13.60 0.68
CA ALA A 161 2.61 -13.66 -0.54
C ALA A 161 2.77 -12.29 -1.23
N LEU A 162 1.71 -11.48 -1.35
CA LEU A 162 1.78 -10.19 -2.04
C LEU A 162 2.56 -9.16 -1.22
N LEU A 163 2.30 -9.05 0.08
CA LEU A 163 3.05 -8.15 0.96
C LEU A 163 4.54 -8.50 0.97
N GLU A 164 4.91 -9.78 1.04
CA GLU A 164 6.31 -10.19 0.98
C GLU A 164 6.96 -9.79 -0.35
N ARG A 165 6.29 -9.93 -1.50
CA ARG A 165 6.86 -9.47 -2.78
C ARG A 165 7.08 -7.97 -2.82
N LEU A 166 6.14 -7.19 -2.30
CA LEU A 166 6.28 -5.73 -2.28
C LEU A 166 7.39 -5.30 -1.32
N LEU A 167 7.44 -5.88 -0.13
CA LEU A 167 8.42 -5.54 0.91
C LEU A 167 9.84 -5.98 0.54
N ASP A 168 10.02 -7.11 -0.15
CA ASP A 168 11.35 -7.62 -0.55
C ASP A 168 12.12 -6.64 -1.43
N HIS A 169 11.43 -5.84 -2.24
CA HIS A 169 12.06 -4.80 -3.07
C HIS A 169 12.59 -3.60 -2.26
N CYS A 170 12.21 -3.50 -0.98
CA CYS A 170 12.55 -2.37 -0.11
C CYS A 170 13.32 -2.78 1.15
N ILE A 171 13.18 -4.03 1.59
CA ILE A 171 13.71 -4.57 2.84
C ILE A 171 14.35 -5.92 2.53
N GLY A 172 15.63 -6.10 2.86
CA GLY A 172 16.29 -7.39 2.69
C GLY A 172 15.79 -8.46 3.67
N GLY A 173 15.82 -9.72 3.25
CA GLY A 173 15.50 -10.87 4.12
C GLY A 173 14.00 -11.14 4.31
N ARG A 174 13.15 -10.68 3.39
CA ARG A 174 11.72 -11.02 3.35
C ARG A 174 11.49 -12.44 2.83
N ASP A 175 10.32 -13.00 3.15
CA ASP A 175 9.97 -14.38 2.78
C ASP A 175 9.41 -14.44 1.37
N VAL A 176 10.31 -14.43 0.40
CA VAL A 176 10.02 -14.59 -1.03
C VAL A 176 9.60 -16.02 -1.39
N GLU A 177 9.35 -16.93 -0.47
CA GLU A 177 8.78 -18.25 -0.78
C GLU A 177 7.32 -18.37 -0.30
N ALA A 178 6.81 -17.34 0.38
CA ALA A 178 5.40 -17.23 0.73
C ALA A 178 4.51 -17.37 -0.53
N SER A 179 3.67 -18.39 -0.53
CA SER A 179 2.85 -18.78 -1.68
C SER A 179 1.37 -18.40 -1.56
N THR A 180 0.92 -18.07 -0.35
CA THR A 180 -0.50 -17.80 -0.06
C THR A 180 -0.75 -16.32 0.17
N CYS A 181 -1.66 -15.72 -0.61
CA CYS A 181 -2.28 -14.46 -0.26
C CYS A 181 -3.31 -14.72 0.87
N ARG A 182 -3.09 -14.14 2.05
CA ARG A 182 -3.93 -14.29 3.25
C ARG A 182 -5.34 -13.76 3.00
N ARG A 183 -5.43 -12.71 2.21
CA ARG A 183 -6.66 -12.27 1.56
C ARG A 183 -6.56 -12.66 0.08
N ASN A 184 -7.42 -13.54 -0.40
CA ASN A 184 -7.27 -14.17 -1.71
C ASN A 184 -7.55 -13.19 -2.87
N LEU A 185 -8.82 -13.05 -3.28
CA LEU A 185 -9.18 -12.10 -4.33
C LEU A 185 -9.41 -10.70 -3.75
N PRO A 186 -9.06 -9.62 -4.49
CA PRO A 186 -8.49 -9.64 -5.84
C PRO A 186 -6.98 -9.96 -5.88
N TYR A 187 -6.30 -9.86 -4.75
CA TYR A 187 -4.83 -9.75 -4.63
C TYR A 187 -4.03 -10.89 -5.25
N SER A 188 -4.50 -12.13 -5.14
CA SER A 188 -3.84 -13.31 -5.72
C SER A 188 -3.77 -13.27 -7.25
N ASN A 189 -4.68 -12.56 -7.92
CA ASN A 189 -4.65 -12.41 -9.38
C ASN A 189 -3.45 -11.58 -9.86
N ALA A 190 -2.80 -10.80 -8.98
CA ALA A 190 -1.61 -10.03 -9.30
C ALA A 190 -0.31 -10.86 -9.18
N MET A 191 -0.34 -11.98 -8.46
CA MET A 191 0.84 -12.81 -8.21
C MET A 191 1.56 -13.31 -9.47
N PRO A 192 0.88 -13.72 -10.55
CA PRO A 192 1.54 -14.15 -11.78
C PRO A 192 2.47 -13.09 -12.40
N VAL A 193 2.23 -11.79 -12.16
CA VAL A 193 3.04 -10.69 -12.70
C VAL A 193 4.49 -10.76 -12.20
N PHE A 194 4.70 -11.19 -10.95
CA PHE A 194 6.04 -11.31 -10.36
C PHE A 194 6.88 -12.41 -11.01
N ALA A 195 6.24 -13.51 -11.43
CA ALA A 195 6.91 -14.64 -12.05
C ALA A 195 7.06 -14.51 -13.57
N ALA A 196 6.30 -13.60 -14.20
CA ALA A 196 6.27 -13.47 -15.65
C ALA A 196 7.52 -12.78 -16.23
N PRO A 197 7.93 -13.16 -17.46
CA PRO A 197 8.92 -12.40 -18.23
C PRO A 197 8.50 -10.94 -18.42
N HIS A 198 9.47 -10.03 -18.50
CA HIS A 198 9.22 -8.58 -18.58
C HIS A 198 8.22 -8.19 -19.68
N ALA A 199 8.32 -8.80 -20.87
CA ALA A 199 7.45 -8.53 -22.01
C ALA A 199 5.97 -8.92 -21.80
N GLU A 200 5.67 -9.83 -20.86
CA GLU A 200 4.31 -10.31 -20.60
C GLU A 200 3.61 -9.52 -19.47
N ARG A 201 4.40 -8.86 -18.61
CA ARG A 201 3.89 -8.14 -17.43
C ARG A 201 2.85 -7.06 -17.76
N PRO A 202 3.00 -6.21 -18.81
CA PRO A 202 1.98 -5.21 -19.12
C PRO A 202 0.61 -5.81 -19.42
N THR A 203 0.56 -6.92 -20.16
CA THR A 203 -0.69 -7.62 -20.48
C THR A 203 -1.33 -8.22 -19.22
N LEU A 204 -0.53 -8.84 -18.34
CA LEU A 204 -1.02 -9.38 -17.08
C LEU A 204 -1.56 -8.28 -16.16
N MET A 205 -0.89 -7.13 -16.08
CA MET A 205 -1.35 -5.96 -15.34
C MET A 205 -2.68 -5.42 -15.89
N ALA A 206 -2.82 -5.32 -17.21
CA ALA A 206 -4.07 -4.90 -17.84
C ALA A 206 -5.23 -5.85 -17.51
N ASN A 207 -5.00 -7.15 -17.60
CA ASN A 207 -6.00 -8.17 -17.27
C ASN A 207 -6.40 -8.13 -15.79
N TYR A 208 -5.41 -7.93 -14.90
CA TYR A 208 -5.64 -7.78 -13.48
C TYR A 208 -6.54 -6.57 -13.17
N LEU A 209 -6.20 -5.39 -13.70
CA LEU A 209 -6.98 -4.17 -13.51
C LEU A 209 -8.40 -4.28 -14.07
N ALA A 210 -8.56 -4.88 -15.24
CA ALA A 210 -9.88 -5.11 -15.85
C ALA A 210 -10.79 -5.99 -14.98
N ALA A 211 -10.21 -6.95 -14.24
CA ALA A 211 -10.95 -7.84 -13.35
C ALA A 211 -11.06 -7.32 -11.90
N TRP A 212 -10.29 -6.30 -11.53
CA TRP A 212 -10.03 -5.91 -10.12
C TRP A 212 -11.31 -5.67 -9.33
N TYR A 213 -12.22 -4.83 -9.83
CA TYR A 213 -13.45 -4.49 -9.11
C TYR A 213 -14.35 -5.71 -8.88
N GLN A 214 -14.60 -6.50 -9.93
CA GLN A 214 -15.45 -7.70 -9.84
C GLN A 214 -14.82 -8.82 -9.01
N ALA A 215 -13.49 -8.91 -9.01
CA ALA A 215 -12.74 -9.82 -8.14
C ALA A 215 -12.82 -9.37 -6.67
N SER A 216 -13.03 -8.07 -6.42
CA SER A 216 -13.15 -7.47 -5.09
C SER A 216 -14.54 -7.60 -4.45
N ARG A 217 -15.50 -8.30 -5.07
CA ARG A 217 -16.89 -8.44 -4.58
C ARG A 217 -17.09 -9.01 -3.16
N ARG A 218 -16.03 -9.52 -2.54
CA ARG A 218 -16.03 -10.05 -1.16
C ARG A 218 -15.32 -9.11 -0.18
N GLU A 219 -14.79 -8.00 -0.66
CA GLU A 219 -14.19 -6.97 0.16
C GLU A 219 -15.26 -6.02 0.71
N ASP A 220 -15.00 -5.44 1.87
CA ASP A 220 -15.92 -4.57 2.61
C ASP A 220 -16.19 -3.23 1.92
N TYR A 221 -15.32 -2.83 0.99
CA TYR A 221 -15.45 -1.64 0.17
C TYR A 221 -16.28 -1.85 -1.10
N TYR A 222 -16.60 -3.08 -1.49
CA TYR A 222 -17.38 -3.33 -2.70
C TYR A 222 -18.75 -2.65 -2.60
N ASP A 223 -19.15 -1.92 -3.64
CA ASP A 223 -20.36 -1.07 -3.67
C ASP A 223 -20.47 -0.02 -2.55
N ARG A 224 -19.41 0.26 -1.78
CA ARG A 224 -19.41 1.27 -0.70
C ARG A 224 -19.87 2.65 -1.16
N HIS A 225 -19.60 3.02 -2.41
CA HIS A 225 -20.09 4.27 -3.02
C HIS A 225 -21.62 4.41 -2.97
N THR A 226 -22.36 3.29 -2.98
CA THR A 226 -23.84 3.29 -2.93
C THR A 226 -24.38 3.74 -1.57
N SER A 227 -23.64 3.50 -0.49
CA SER A 227 -24.00 3.97 0.85
C SER A 227 -23.59 5.42 1.10
N GLY A 228 -22.63 5.96 0.33
CA GLY A 228 -21.97 7.25 0.58
C GLY A 228 -21.09 7.26 1.84
N TYR A 229 -21.40 6.46 2.87
CA TYR A 229 -20.71 6.48 4.15
C TYR A 229 -19.28 5.90 4.07
N GLN A 230 -18.29 6.71 4.46
CA GLN A 230 -16.86 6.31 4.50
C GLN A 230 -16.30 5.85 3.15
N PHE A 231 -16.92 6.24 2.03
CA PHE A 231 -16.36 5.96 0.72
C PHE A 231 -15.17 6.89 0.44
N VAL A 232 -14.00 6.32 0.19
CA VAL A 232 -12.75 7.06 -0.08
C VAL A 232 -12.17 6.75 -1.46
N GLY A 233 -12.94 6.11 -2.34
CA GLY A 233 -12.54 5.74 -3.70
C GLY A 233 -12.10 4.31 -3.91
N TYR A 234 -12.05 3.92 -5.18
CA TYR A 234 -11.65 2.59 -5.66
C TYR A 234 -10.28 2.65 -6.29
N TRP A 235 -9.28 2.14 -5.56
CA TRP A 235 -7.89 2.22 -5.98
C TRP A 235 -7.17 0.89 -5.79
N ALA A 236 -6.64 0.36 -6.88
CA ALA A 236 -5.72 -0.78 -6.88
C ALA A 236 -4.30 -0.27 -6.59
N TRP A 237 -4.05 0.13 -5.34
CA TRP A 237 -2.74 0.63 -4.89
C TRP A 237 -1.61 -0.35 -5.19
N GLU A 238 -1.89 -1.63 -5.01
CA GLU A 238 -1.01 -2.75 -5.32
C GLU A 238 -0.65 -2.79 -6.80
N ALA A 239 -1.56 -2.45 -7.72
CA ALA A 239 -1.25 -2.45 -9.14
C ALA A 239 -0.16 -1.42 -9.51
N ALA A 240 -0.26 -0.24 -8.90
CA ALA A 240 0.71 0.82 -9.08
C ALA A 240 2.04 0.52 -8.37
N ALA A 241 1.99 -0.02 -7.15
CA ALA A 241 3.20 -0.44 -6.44
C ALA A 241 3.95 -1.55 -7.22
N ILE A 242 3.23 -2.56 -7.74
CA ILE A 242 3.78 -3.61 -8.61
C ILE A 242 4.44 -3.02 -9.86
N THR A 243 3.75 -2.07 -10.52
CA THR A 243 4.30 -1.38 -11.70
C THR A 243 5.66 -0.77 -11.40
N LEU A 244 5.80 -0.08 -10.26
CA LEU A 244 7.04 0.58 -9.86
C LEU A 244 8.14 -0.40 -9.51
N VAL A 245 7.87 -1.36 -8.61
CA VAL A 245 8.93 -2.27 -8.12
C VAL A 245 9.43 -3.21 -9.20
N LEU A 246 8.59 -3.55 -10.19
CA LEU A 246 8.96 -4.43 -11.31
C LEU A 246 9.40 -3.68 -12.57
N GLY A 247 9.43 -2.34 -12.57
CA GLY A 247 9.82 -1.52 -13.72
C GLY A 247 8.96 -1.80 -14.96
N ILE A 248 7.64 -1.89 -14.78
CA ILE A 248 6.70 -2.18 -15.87
C ILE A 248 6.38 -0.88 -16.62
N ASP A 249 6.37 -0.95 -17.95
CA ASP A 249 5.80 0.08 -18.81
C ASP A 249 4.26 0.01 -18.73
N ASP A 250 3.65 1.05 -18.19
CA ASP A 250 2.21 1.14 -17.93
C ASP A 250 1.42 1.76 -19.08
N ALA A 251 2.07 2.15 -20.20
CA ALA A 251 1.41 2.84 -21.30
C ALA A 251 0.13 2.14 -21.80
N SER A 252 0.10 0.80 -21.81
CA SER A 252 -1.04 0.02 -22.30
C SER A 252 -2.24 -0.05 -21.35
N TYR A 253 -2.06 0.21 -20.04
CA TYR A 253 -3.12 0.05 -19.03
C TYR A 253 -3.33 1.27 -18.14
N ARG A 254 -2.51 2.31 -18.30
CA ARG A 254 -2.56 3.55 -17.51
C ARG A 254 -3.93 4.25 -17.50
N HIS A 255 -4.72 4.05 -18.56
CA HIS A 255 -6.05 4.61 -18.73
C HIS A 255 -7.17 3.77 -18.09
N LEU A 256 -6.87 2.57 -17.61
CA LEU A 256 -7.86 1.69 -17.01
C LEU A 256 -8.33 2.25 -15.65
N PRO A 257 -9.60 2.01 -15.27
CA PRO A 257 -10.12 2.40 -13.96
C PRO A 257 -9.30 1.81 -12.81
N TYR A 258 -9.40 2.44 -11.64
CA TYR A 258 -8.78 2.03 -10.37
C TYR A 258 -7.25 2.11 -10.32
N TYR A 259 -6.57 2.29 -11.45
CA TYR A 259 -5.12 2.43 -11.50
C TYR A 259 -4.71 3.85 -11.05
N PRO A 260 -3.95 4.00 -9.94
CA PRO A 260 -3.57 5.32 -9.43
C PRO A 260 -2.35 5.88 -10.17
N LYS A 261 -2.55 6.18 -11.46
CA LYS A 261 -1.52 6.62 -12.40
C LYS A 261 -0.74 7.87 -11.95
N ASP A 262 -1.40 8.77 -11.23
CA ASP A 262 -0.78 10.02 -10.78
C ASP A 262 0.26 9.75 -9.68
N MET A 263 0.02 8.75 -8.81
CA MET A 263 1.01 8.30 -7.84
C MET A 263 2.22 7.64 -8.51
N VAL A 264 2.01 6.89 -9.59
CA VAL A 264 3.11 6.29 -10.36
C VAL A 264 4.00 7.36 -10.98
N ASP A 265 3.41 8.41 -11.54
CA ASP A 265 4.16 9.54 -12.10
C ASP A 265 4.93 10.28 -11.01
N PHE A 266 4.27 10.58 -9.89
CA PHE A 266 4.90 11.20 -8.74
C PHE A 266 6.10 10.37 -8.25
N ALA A 267 5.92 9.06 -8.08
CA ALA A 267 6.98 8.17 -7.64
C ALA A 267 8.14 8.11 -8.65
N ARG A 268 7.89 8.05 -9.95
CA ARG A 268 8.94 8.04 -10.99
C ARG A 268 9.75 9.34 -10.97
N GLN A 269 9.09 10.48 -10.74
CA GLN A 269 9.75 11.78 -10.61
C GLN A 269 10.56 11.88 -9.30
N ALA A 270 9.96 11.52 -8.17
CA ALA A 270 10.58 11.57 -6.85
C ALA A 270 11.74 10.56 -6.69
N ASN A 271 11.64 9.40 -7.36
CA ASN A 271 12.64 8.34 -7.33
C ASN A 271 13.60 8.35 -8.52
N ALA A 272 13.61 9.40 -9.36
CA ALA A 272 14.50 9.52 -10.52
C ALA A 272 16.00 9.37 -10.18
N CYS A 273 16.37 9.40 -8.89
CA CYS A 273 17.72 9.15 -8.39
C CYS A 273 17.86 7.93 -7.44
N LYS A 274 16.80 7.15 -7.17
CA LYS A 274 16.80 6.12 -6.10
C LYS A 274 16.22 4.75 -6.47
N LEU A 275 15.39 4.64 -7.51
CA LEU A 275 14.97 3.34 -8.05
C LEU A 275 15.89 2.97 -9.22
N ALA A 276 16.16 1.68 -9.42
CA ALA A 276 16.87 1.21 -10.59
C ALA A 276 16.17 1.76 -11.84
N ALA A 277 16.87 2.60 -12.61
CA ALA A 277 16.33 3.15 -13.84
C ALA A 277 15.88 1.98 -14.72
N TYR A 278 14.62 1.98 -15.13
CA TYR A 278 14.16 1.05 -16.14
C TYR A 278 15.00 1.29 -17.41
N VAL A 279 15.87 0.34 -17.73
CA VAL A 279 16.53 0.28 -19.04
C VAL A 279 15.67 -0.65 -19.88
N ALA A 280 14.92 -0.07 -20.81
CA ALA A 280 14.17 -0.86 -21.78
C ALA A 280 15.11 -1.87 -22.45
N PRO A 281 14.78 -3.18 -22.46
CA PRO A 281 15.60 -4.14 -23.17
C PRO A 281 15.69 -3.72 -24.64
N PRO A 282 16.89 -3.81 -25.27
CA PRO A 282 17.04 -3.45 -26.67
C PRO A 282 16.03 -4.23 -27.49
N GLN A 283 15.30 -3.53 -28.37
CA GLN A 283 14.38 -4.14 -29.31
C GLN A 283 15.14 -5.20 -30.11
N ARG A 284 14.92 -6.48 -29.77
CA ARG A 284 15.41 -7.58 -30.61
C ARG A 284 14.51 -7.66 -31.82
N PHE A 285 14.95 -7.05 -32.92
CA PHE A 285 14.41 -7.36 -34.23
C PHE A 285 14.67 -8.85 -34.53
N PRO A 286 13.67 -9.61 -35.00
CA PRO A 286 13.87 -11.00 -35.38
C PRO A 286 14.72 -11.01 -36.66
N GLY A 287 16.03 -11.16 -36.52
CA GLY A 287 16.94 -11.09 -37.66
C GLY A 287 18.35 -11.66 -37.47
N ASP A 288 18.89 -11.72 -36.24
CA ASP A 288 20.27 -12.20 -36.05
C ASP A 288 20.32 -13.58 -35.35
N LEU A 289 20.09 -14.62 -36.14
CA LEU A 289 20.62 -15.95 -35.87
C LEU A 289 21.95 -16.08 -36.63
N SER A 290 23.05 -15.63 -36.03
CA SER A 290 24.40 -15.98 -36.49
C SER A 290 25.07 -16.93 -35.49
N PHE A 291 25.01 -18.21 -35.86
CA PHE A 291 25.93 -19.31 -35.56
C PHE A 291 26.96 -19.11 -34.43
N ALA A 292 26.71 -19.76 -33.29
CA ALA A 292 27.77 -20.09 -32.34
C ALA A 292 28.74 -21.12 -32.97
N ARG A 293 29.94 -20.67 -33.35
CA ARG A 293 31.07 -21.56 -33.68
C ARG A 293 31.61 -22.17 -32.38
N MET A 294 31.65 -23.51 -32.33
CA MET A 294 32.47 -24.28 -31.40
C MET A 294 33.92 -23.78 -31.45
N ALA A 295 34.46 -23.34 -30.31
CA ALA A 295 35.89 -23.21 -30.11
C ALA A 295 36.35 -24.33 -29.17
N ILE A 296 37.05 -25.29 -29.77
CA ILE A 296 37.89 -26.29 -29.13
C ILE A 296 39.03 -25.54 -28.42
N GLN A 297 39.24 -25.79 -27.13
CA GLN A 297 40.51 -25.44 -26.47
C GLN A 297 41.13 -26.70 -25.90
N LEU A 298 42.16 -27.17 -26.62
CA LEU A 298 43.21 -28.06 -26.15
C LEU A 298 43.95 -27.36 -25.01
N ASN A 299 44.10 -28.03 -23.87
CA ASN A 299 45.08 -27.63 -22.86
C ASN A 299 46.18 -28.69 -22.80
N HIS A 300 47.35 -28.29 -23.28
CA HIS A 300 48.62 -28.97 -23.10
C HIS A 300 49.33 -28.38 -21.86
N SER A 301 49.89 -29.30 -21.06
CA SER A 301 51.19 -29.21 -20.35
C SER A 301 51.24 -28.99 -18.83
N CYS A 302 51.95 -29.95 -18.21
CA CYS A 302 52.83 -29.88 -17.01
C CYS A 302 52.16 -29.52 -15.67
N LEU A 303 52.22 -30.36 -14.63
CA LEU A 303 53.31 -31.18 -14.08
C LEU A 303 52.81 -32.56 -13.63
#